data_AF-A0AAJ5UQZ6-F1
#
_entry.id   AF-A0AAJ5UQZ6-F1
#
_cell.length_a   1.000
_cell.length_b   1.000
_cell.length_c   1.000
_cell.angle_alpha   90.00
_cell.angle_beta   90.00
_cell.angle_gamma   90.00
#
_symmetry.space_group_name_H-M   'P 1'
#
loop_
_entity.id
_entity.type
_entity.pdbx_description
1 polymer ?
#
loop_
_entity_poly.entity_id
_entity_poly.type
_entity_poly.pdbx_seq_one_letter_code
_entity_poly.pdbx_strand_id
1 'polypeptide(L)' 'MAKQIKLSQTVYELVTAYPEVVSVLVEIGLDGVTNPALLNTAGRFMTLPKGAKMKQIPLTTIIASLEAQGFEVLADV' A
#
# COMPACT_ATOMS: atom_id res chain seq x y z
N MET A 1 -13.31 -15.45 1.62
CA MET A 1 -11.95 -15.38 2.20
C MET A 1 -11.53 -13.93 2.10
N ALA A 2 -11.12 -13.28 3.21
CA ALA A 2 -10.68 -11.89 3.19
C ALA A 2 -9.30 -11.79 2.53
N LYS A 3 -9.06 -10.73 1.75
CA LYS A 3 -7.74 -10.46 1.16
C LYS A 3 -6.87 -9.82 2.24
N GLN A 4 -5.78 -10.48 2.60
CA GLN A 4 -4.94 -10.04 3.71
C GLN A 4 -3.74 -9.24 3.20
N ILE A 5 -3.57 -8.05 3.78
CA ILE A 5 -2.45 -7.15 3.53
C ILE A 5 -1.62 -7.06 4.80
N LYS A 6 -0.32 -7.28 4.70
CA LYS A 6 0.62 -7.11 5.82
C LYS A 6 1.33 -5.78 5.67
N LEU A 7 1.49 -5.03 6.75
CA LEU A 7 2.15 -3.73 6.71
C LEU A 7 3.65 -3.83 6.42
N SER A 8 4.25 -5.00 6.69
CA SER A 8 5.64 -5.31 6.32
C SER A 8 5.84 -5.56 4.82
N GLN A 9 4.78 -5.90 4.08
CA GLN A 9 4.87 -6.16 2.64
C GLN A 9 5.28 -4.89 1.90
N THR A 10 6.07 -5.11 0.87
CA THR A 10 6.48 -4.05 -0.02
C THR A 10 5.30 -3.64 -0.89
N VAL A 11 5.30 -2.39 -1.33
CA VAL A 11 4.30 -1.85 -2.25
C VAL A 11 4.30 -2.63 -3.57
N TYR A 12 5.47 -3.09 -4.00
CA TYR A 12 5.60 -3.99 -5.16
C TYR A 12 4.84 -5.31 -4.96
N GLU A 13 5.05 -6.00 -3.84
CA GLU A 13 4.35 -7.27 -3.54
C GLU A 13 2.84 -7.06 -3.47
N LEU A 14 2.40 -5.98 -2.82
CA LEU A 14 0.98 -5.64 -2.66
C LEU A 14 0.29 -5.40 -4.00
N VAL A 15 0.88 -4.55 -4.86
CA VAL A 15 0.30 -4.25 -6.17
C VAL A 15 0.35 -5.46 -7.11
N THR A 16 1.36 -6.32 -6.95
CA THR A 16 1.46 -7.55 -7.75
C THR A 16 0.41 -8.59 -7.32
N ALA A 17 0.16 -8.72 -6.02
CA ALA A 17 -0.84 -9.64 -5.48
C ALA A 17 -2.28 -9.14 -5.67
N TYR A 18 -2.48 -7.82 -5.51
CA TYR A 18 -3.78 -7.16 -5.52
C TYR A 18 -3.71 -5.89 -6.37
N PRO A 19 -3.78 -5.98 -7.71
CA PRO A 19 -3.71 -4.81 -8.59
C PRO A 19 -4.76 -3.75 -8.29
N GLU A 20 -5.92 -4.13 -7.76
CA GLU A 20 -6.97 -3.22 -7.34
C GLU A 20 -6.57 -2.33 -6.15
N VAL A 21 -5.51 -2.66 -5.40
CA VAL A 21 -4.99 -1.79 -4.34
C VAL A 21 -4.43 -0.49 -4.91
N VAL A 22 -4.04 -0.47 -6.18
CA VAL A 22 -3.44 0.69 -6.84
C VAL A 22 -4.37 1.91 -6.78
N SER A 23 -5.67 1.74 -7.03
CA SER A 23 -6.62 2.87 -6.96
C SER A 23 -6.65 3.46 -5.56
N VAL A 24 -6.70 2.62 -4.52
CA VAL A 24 -6.67 3.06 -3.12
C VAL A 24 -5.38 3.81 -2.78
N LEU A 25 -4.23 3.27 -3.21
CA LEU A 25 -2.94 3.91 -2.97
C LEU A 25 -2.81 5.25 -3.70
N VAL A 26 -3.36 5.39 -4.90
CA VAL A 26 -3.40 6.66 -5.63
C VAL A 26 -4.31 7.67 -4.93
N GLU A 27 -5.51 7.25 -4.52
CA GLU A 27 -6.49 8.11 -3.84
C GLU A 27 -5.95 8.70 -2.53
N ILE A 28 -5.16 7.93 -1.78
CA ILE A 28 -4.54 8.41 -0.54
C ILE A 28 -3.23 9.19 -0.77
N GLY A 29 -2.74 9.30 -2.01
CA GLY A 29 -1.55 10.11 -2.35
C GLY A 29 -0.22 9.35 -2.48
N LEU A 30 -0.26 8.01 -2.51
CA LEU A 30 0.85 7.12 -2.87
C LEU A 30 0.86 6.81 -4.37
N ASP A 31 0.76 7.85 -5.19
CA ASP A 31 0.67 7.82 -6.65
C ASP A 31 1.89 7.20 -7.37
N GLY A 32 3.05 7.17 -6.72
CA GLY A 32 4.29 6.60 -7.28
C GLY A 32 4.17 5.13 -7.72
N VAL A 33 3.15 4.41 -7.25
CA VAL A 33 2.83 3.04 -7.67
C VAL A 33 2.39 2.93 -9.12
N THR A 34 1.89 4.01 -9.71
CA THR A 34 1.44 4.04 -11.11
C THR A 34 2.60 4.13 -12.10
N ASN A 35 3.80 4.50 -11.65
CA ASN A 35 4.99 4.53 -12.46
C ASN A 35 5.71 3.17 -12.38
N PRO A 36 5.75 2.36 -13.46
CA PRO A 36 6.37 1.04 -13.42
C PRO A 36 7.85 1.08 -13.06
N ALA A 37 8.59 2.12 -13.46
CA ALA A 37 10.01 2.25 -13.13
C ALA A 37 10.21 2.47 -11.63
N LEU A 38 9.39 3.32 -10.99
CA LEU A 38 9.44 3.54 -9.55
C LEU A 38 8.96 2.32 -8.77
N LEU A 39 7.88 1.67 -9.22
CA LEU A 39 7.36 0.46 -8.59
C LEU A 39 8.39 -0.68 -8.61
N ASN A 40 9.08 -0.88 -9.74
CA ASN A 40 10.11 -1.91 -9.88
C ASN A 40 11.46 -1.58 -9.21
N THR A 41 11.64 -0.36 -8.70
CA THR A 41 12.88 0.06 -8.01
C THR A 41 12.60 0.39 -6.55
N ALA A 42 12.11 1.60 -6.26
CA ALA A 42 11.76 2.03 -4.92
C ALA A 42 10.63 1.19 -4.31
N GLY A 43 9.64 0.79 -5.12
CA GLY A 43 8.49 -0.01 -4.67
C GLY A 43 8.86 -1.37 -4.09
N ARG A 44 10.04 -1.92 -4.44
CA ARG A 44 10.56 -3.18 -3.90
C ARG A 44 11.11 -3.09 -2.48
N PHE A 45 11.33 -1.88 -1.96
CA PHE A 45 11.83 -1.64 -0.60
C PHE A 45 10.90 -0.73 0.22
N MET A 46 9.98 -0.06 -0.47
CA MET A 46 8.96 0.78 0.13
C MET A 46 7.84 -0.10 0.68
N THR A 47 7.42 0.17 1.91
CA THR A 47 6.23 -0.43 2.53
C THR A 47 5.18 0.65 2.76
N LEU A 48 3.93 0.26 3.06
CA LEU A 48 2.87 1.24 3.35
C LEU A 48 3.24 2.19 4.49
N PRO A 49 3.78 1.74 5.65
CA PRO A 49 4.20 2.65 6.71
C PRO A 49 5.29 3.65 6.29
N LYS A 50 6.27 3.20 5.48
CA LYS A 50 7.33 4.09 4.98
C LYS A 50 6.78 5.13 4.00
N GLY A 51 5.91 4.70 3.08
CA GLY A 51 5.23 5.59 2.14
C GLY A 51 4.36 6.62 2.87
N ALA A 52 3.57 6.18 3.85
CA ALA A 52 2.75 7.03 4.70
C ALA A 52 3.58 8.13 5.37
N LYS A 53 4.68 7.74 6.03
CA LYS A 53 5.59 8.67 6.69
C LYS A 53 6.21 9.67 5.71
N MET A 54 6.63 9.22 4.53
CA MET A 54 7.23 10.08 3.51
C MET A 54 6.25 11.10 2.94
N LYS A 55 5.00 10.69 2.71
CA LYS A 55 3.92 11.55 2.20
C LYS A 55 3.18 12.31 3.31
N GLN A 56 3.60 12.15 4.57
CA GLN A 56 2.97 12.75 5.75
C GLN A 56 1.47 12.39 5.90
N ILE A 57 1.12 11.17 5.49
CA ILE A 57 -0.23 10.62 5.61
C ILE A 57 -0.28 9.77 6.89
N PRO A 58 -1.32 9.92 7.73
CA PRO A 58 -1.52 9.01 8.86
C PRO A 58 -1.69 7.58 8.37
N LEU A 59 -0.92 6.64 8.93
CA LEU A 59 -1.03 5.21 8.58
C LEU A 59 -2.45 4.68 8.82
N THR A 60 -3.15 5.19 9.83
CA THR A 60 -4.55 4.87 10.12
C THR A 60 -5.48 5.20 8.96
N THR A 61 -5.24 6.28 8.22
CA THR A 61 -6.02 6.64 7.03
C THR A 61 -5.82 5.62 5.92
N ILE A 62 -4.60 5.12 5.74
CA ILE A 62 -4.28 4.08 4.76
C ILE A 62 -5.00 2.78 5.13
N ILE A 63 -4.90 2.37 6.40
CA ILE A 63 -5.55 1.16 6.92
C ILE A 63 -7.07 1.24 6.70
N ALA A 64 -7.71 2.34 7.12
CA ALA A 64 -9.14 2.53 6.97
C ALA A 64 -9.59 2.50 5.49
N SER A 65 -8.78 3.05 4.58
CA SER A 65 -9.09 3.04 3.14
C SER A 65 -8.99 1.64 2.54
N LEU A 66 -8.03 0.83 2.99
CA LEU A 66 -7.90 -0.58 2.59
C LEU A 66 -9.04 -1.43 3.17
N GLU A 67 -9.38 -1.23 4.43
CA GLU A 67 -10.49 -1.93 5.09
C GLU A 67 -11.84 -1.60 4.45
N ALA A 68 -12.07 -0.36 4.06
CA ALA A 68 -13.26 0.07 3.33
C ALA A 68 -13.41 -0.63 1.95
N GLN A 69 -12.31 -1.13 1.39
CA GLN A 69 -12.29 -1.90 0.14
C GLN A 69 -12.33 -3.42 0.36
N GLY A 70 -12.54 -3.86 1.61
CA GLY A 70 -12.67 -5.26 1.97
C GLY A 70 -11.35 -6.00 2.18
N PHE A 71 -10.24 -5.26 2.35
CA PHE A 71 -8.97 -5.84 2.77
C PHE A 71 -8.90 -5.96 4.29
N GLU A 72 -8.27 -7.02 4.76
CA GLU A 72 -7.91 -7.18 6.17
C GLU A 72 -6.44 -6.78 6.34
N VAL A 73 -6.18 -5.72 7.11
CA VAL A 73 -4.81 -5.22 7.30
C VAL A 73 -4.22 -5.81 8.58
N LEU A 74 -3.17 -6.60 8.42
CA LEU A 74 -2.42 -7.22 9.49
C LEU A 74 -1.23 -6.31 9.86
N ALA A 75 -1.26 -5.78 11.07
CA ALA A 75 -0.15 -5.07 11.66
C ALA A 75 0.86 -6.07 12.23
N ASP A 76 1.76 -6.54 11.36
CA ASP A 76 2.92 -7.33 11.73
C ASP A 76 4.12 -6.40 11.99
N VAL A 77 4.05 -5.69 13.12
CA VAL A 77 5.13 -4.85 13.65
C VAL A 77 6.04 -5.60 14.60
#